data_AF-B2IJV8-F1
#
_entry.id   AF-B2IJV8-F1
#
_cell.length_a   1.000
_cell.length_b   1.000
_cell.length_c   1.000
_cell.angle_alpha   90.00
_cell.angle_beta   90.00
_cell.angle_gamma   90.00
#
_symmetry.space_group_name_H-M   'P 1'
#
loop_
_entity.id
_entity.type
_entity.pdbx_description
1 polymer ?
#
loop_
_entity_poly.entity_id
_entity_poly.type
_entity_poly.pdbx_seq_one_letter_code
_entity_poly.pdbx_strand_id
1 'polypeptide(L)'
;MTLADVCFRASLYTVCGFIACSNACAACKPEALQLTPAMIDEFLRKPEILLQRYASSKRGTQDLSVSISQYAAEVPTGAQAIKSILPGATLQQREAIGKGLYRAVAFCEAVDPAIAIRIKNVVKSIGDNVVTHAYLFAESLSDPPIDNSPPQSLTKRTSAQPPVRERGLIGEPSLTDPGSLKLADPFRPIDAWK
;
A
#
# COMPACT_ATOMS: atom_id res chain seq x y z
N MET A 1 -19.14 57.61 11.06
CA MET A 1 -20.53 58.11 10.85
C MET A 1 -20.59 58.59 9.40
N THR A 2 -20.85 57.71 8.41
CA THR A 2 -22.12 57.10 7.94
C THR A 2 -22.75 57.86 6.76
N LEU A 3 -22.73 57.21 5.59
CA LEU A 3 -23.60 57.34 4.42
C LEU A 3 -23.49 55.94 3.76
N ALA A 4 -24.36 54.95 3.95
CA ALA A 4 -25.79 54.86 3.61
C ALA A 4 -26.05 55.41 2.19
N ASP A 5 -26.68 54.74 1.24
CA ASP A 5 -27.39 53.47 1.21
C ASP A 5 -27.62 53.11 -0.29
N VAL A 6 -27.37 51.85 -0.66
CA VAL A 6 -28.22 50.95 -1.47
C VAL A 6 -28.99 51.50 -2.69
N CYS A 7 -28.72 50.92 -3.86
CA CYS A 7 -29.69 50.43 -4.86
C CYS A 7 -28.91 49.65 -5.97
N PHE A 8 -29.31 48.51 -6.53
CA PHE A 8 -30.47 47.64 -6.35
C PHE A 8 -30.20 46.37 -7.19
N ARG A 9 -30.48 45.21 -6.58
CA ARG A 9 -30.92 43.93 -7.20
C ARG A 9 -30.00 43.08 -8.10
N ALA A 10 -29.57 41.99 -7.47
CA ALA A 10 -29.98 40.61 -7.77
C ALA A 10 -29.77 40.06 -9.20
N SER A 11 -28.76 39.22 -9.34
CA SER A 11 -28.94 37.94 -10.03
C SER A 11 -28.11 36.87 -9.33
N LEU A 12 -28.83 35.91 -8.75
CA LEU A 12 -28.33 34.65 -8.21
C LEU A 12 -27.57 33.91 -9.30
N TYR A 13 -26.29 33.62 -9.10
CA TYR A 13 -25.58 32.36 -9.44
C TYR A 13 -24.11 32.51 -8.99
N THR A 14 -23.92 32.73 -7.69
CA THR A 14 -22.61 32.72 -7.05
C THR A 14 -22.30 31.32 -6.56
N VAL A 15 -21.77 30.45 -7.42
CA VAL A 15 -20.81 29.40 -7.04
C VAL A 15 -19.91 29.10 -8.25
N CYS A 16 -19.09 30.07 -8.64
CA CYS A 16 -17.86 29.78 -9.37
C CYS A 16 -16.75 29.81 -8.33
N GLY A 17 -16.36 28.63 -7.86
CA GLY A 17 -15.40 28.46 -6.77
C GLY A 17 -14.83 27.05 -6.70
N PHE A 18 -14.61 26.41 -7.86
CA PHE A 18 -13.64 25.32 -7.96
C PHE A 18 -12.24 25.90 -7.81
N ILE A 19 -11.81 26.14 -6.57
CA ILE A 19 -10.39 26.23 -6.23
C ILE A 19 -10.20 25.40 -4.96
N ALA A 20 -10.17 24.08 -5.17
CA ALA A 20 -9.50 23.17 -4.26
C ALA A 20 -7.99 23.45 -4.30
N CYS A 21 -7.56 24.55 -3.69
CA CYS A 21 -6.16 24.78 -3.38
C CYS A 21 -5.92 24.43 -1.91
N SER A 22 -6.15 23.16 -1.57
CA SER A 22 -5.52 22.57 -0.39
C SER A 22 -4.10 22.13 -0.79
N ASN A 23 -3.24 23.08 -1.16
CA ASN A 23 -1.79 22.88 -1.16
C ASN A 23 -1.28 22.86 0.29
N ALA A 24 -1.94 22.11 1.16
CA ALA A 24 -1.29 21.57 2.34
C ALA A 24 -0.61 20.29 1.85
N CYS A 25 0.53 20.46 1.18
CA CYS A 25 1.43 19.35 0.87
C CYS A 25 1.95 18.82 2.20
N ALA A 26 1.12 18.05 2.90
CA ALA A 26 1.55 17.18 3.96
C ALA A 26 2.38 16.11 3.25
N ALA A 27 3.65 16.42 3.03
CA ALA A 27 4.62 15.45 2.56
C ALA A 27 4.48 14.24 3.47
N CYS A 28 4.12 13.13 2.87
CA CYS A 28 4.00 11.87 3.54
C CYS A 28 5.42 11.49 3.99
N LYS A 29 5.71 11.63 5.29
CA LYS A 29 7.06 11.44 5.87
C LYS A 29 7.17 10.08 6.55
N PRO A 30 7.83 9.08 5.93
CA PRO A 30 8.10 7.82 6.58
C PRO A 30 9.07 8.05 7.76
N GLU A 31 8.87 7.37 8.89
CA GLU A 31 9.57 7.60 10.16
C GLU A 31 11.10 7.32 10.13
N ALA A 32 11.62 6.75 9.05
CA ALA A 32 12.97 6.16 9.06
C ALA A 32 14.15 7.13 8.82
N LEU A 33 13.97 8.29 8.18
CA LEU A 33 15.04 9.26 7.91
C LEU A 33 14.43 10.60 7.51
N GLN A 34 14.84 11.68 8.16
CA GLN A 34 14.44 13.04 7.74
C GLN A 34 15.33 13.48 6.58
N LEU A 35 14.73 13.73 5.41
CA LEU A 35 15.48 14.30 4.29
C LEU A 35 15.75 15.77 4.55
N THR A 36 17.03 16.15 4.45
CA THR A 36 17.39 17.57 4.42
C THR A 36 17.14 18.15 3.03
N PRO A 37 16.87 19.46 2.89
CA PRO A 37 16.72 20.09 1.58
C PRO A 37 17.93 19.85 0.65
N ALA A 38 19.15 19.83 1.20
CA ALA A 38 20.36 19.53 0.44
C ALA A 38 20.39 18.09 -0.11
N MET A 39 19.86 17.12 0.64
CA MET A 39 19.75 15.74 0.19
C MET A 39 18.69 15.56 -0.91
N ILE A 40 17.63 16.37 -0.89
CA ILE A 40 16.60 16.38 -1.93
C ILE A 40 17.18 16.97 -3.21
N ASP A 41 17.86 18.12 -3.11
CA ASP A 41 18.46 18.80 -4.27
C ASP A 41 19.53 17.92 -4.96
N GLU A 42 20.44 17.32 -4.19
CA GLU A 42 21.46 16.45 -4.75
C GLU A 42 20.87 15.20 -5.39
N PHE A 43 19.81 14.63 -4.79
CA PHE A 43 19.09 13.50 -5.39
C PHE A 43 18.42 13.89 -6.70
N LEU A 44 17.74 15.04 -6.77
CA LEU A 44 17.09 15.50 -8.00
C LEU A 44 18.11 15.81 -9.11
N ARG A 45 19.30 16.28 -8.74
CA ARG A 45 20.40 16.56 -9.68
C ARG A 45 21.08 15.28 -10.17
N LYS A 46 21.31 14.31 -9.27
CA LYS A 46 22.02 13.06 -9.54
C LYS A 46 21.36 11.89 -8.79
N PRO A 47 20.26 11.33 -9.30
CA PRO A 47 19.52 10.32 -8.56
C PRO A 47 20.31 8.98 -8.48
N GLU A 48 21.27 8.78 -9.38
CA GLU A 48 22.18 7.62 -9.44
C GLU A 48 23.04 7.48 -8.17
N ILE A 49 23.22 8.57 -7.42
CA ILE A 49 23.97 8.57 -6.16
C ILE A 49 23.36 7.61 -5.14
N LEU A 50 22.04 7.36 -5.20
CA LEU A 50 21.39 6.36 -4.36
C LEU A 50 21.90 4.96 -4.71
N LEU A 51 21.96 4.60 -5.99
CA LEU A 51 22.45 3.28 -6.39
C LEU A 51 23.88 3.05 -5.94
N GLN A 52 24.74 4.07 -6.07
CA GLN A 52 26.14 4.01 -5.66
C GLN A 52 26.29 3.87 -4.15
N ARG A 53 25.52 4.66 -3.38
CA ARG A 53 25.54 4.62 -1.90
C ARG A 53 25.17 3.24 -1.36
N TYR A 54 24.31 2.51 -2.05
CA TYR A 54 23.76 1.23 -1.61
C TYR A 54 24.26 0.03 -2.42
N ALA A 55 25.37 0.17 -3.16
CA ALA A 55 25.85 -0.83 -4.13
C ALA A 55 26.41 -2.13 -3.52
N SER A 56 26.79 -2.15 -2.23
CA SER A 56 27.79 -3.14 -1.75
C SER A 56 27.34 -4.12 -0.67
N SER A 57 26.08 -4.17 -0.22
CA SER A 57 25.65 -5.20 0.75
C SER A 57 24.14 -5.50 0.77
N LYS A 58 23.75 -6.68 1.26
CA LYS A 58 22.33 -7.04 1.53
C LYS A 58 21.64 -6.06 2.49
N ARG A 59 22.39 -5.44 3.42
CA ARG A 59 21.87 -4.32 4.24
C ARG A 59 21.63 -3.10 3.39
N GLY A 60 22.58 -2.77 2.51
CA GLY A 60 22.46 -1.68 1.54
C GLY A 60 21.20 -1.77 0.68
N THR A 61 20.78 -2.96 0.24
CA THR A 61 19.52 -3.11 -0.51
C THR A 61 18.27 -2.87 0.33
N GLN A 62 18.29 -3.22 1.62
CA GLN A 62 17.18 -2.91 2.52
C GLN A 62 17.12 -1.40 2.78
N ASP A 63 18.27 -0.78 3.05
CA ASP A 63 18.37 0.67 3.26
C ASP A 63 17.97 1.44 2.00
N LEU A 64 18.31 0.93 0.81
CA LEU A 64 17.85 1.48 -0.46
C LEU A 64 16.33 1.50 -0.54
N SER A 65 15.64 0.40 -0.20
CA SER A 65 14.17 0.38 -0.24
C SER A 65 13.54 1.41 0.71
N VAL A 66 14.15 1.65 1.87
CA VAL A 66 13.71 2.69 2.82
C VAL A 66 13.93 4.08 2.25
N SER A 67 15.12 4.36 1.71
CA SER A 67 15.40 5.66 1.09
C SER A 67 14.49 5.92 -0.11
N ILE A 68 14.29 4.94 -0.98
CA ILE A 68 13.35 5.04 -2.11
C ILE A 68 11.95 5.39 -1.62
N SER A 69 11.49 4.77 -0.53
CA SER A 69 10.17 5.08 0.01
C SER A 69 10.03 6.55 0.44
N GLN A 70 11.07 7.11 1.02
CA GLN A 70 11.06 8.50 1.48
C GLN A 70 11.16 9.49 0.33
N TYR A 71 12.09 9.30 -0.61
CA TYR A 71 12.19 10.15 -1.78
C TYR A 71 10.91 10.12 -2.62
N ALA A 72 10.25 8.97 -2.74
CA ALA A 72 8.98 8.88 -3.46
C ALA A 72 7.81 9.57 -2.75
N ALA A 73 7.80 9.56 -1.41
CA ALA A 73 6.71 10.09 -0.59
C ALA A 73 6.85 11.60 -0.29
N GLU A 74 8.07 12.07 -0.03
CA GLU A 74 8.35 13.45 0.37
C GLU A 74 8.60 14.38 -0.82
N VAL A 75 9.17 13.86 -1.91
CA VAL A 75 9.51 14.67 -3.08
C VAL A 75 8.47 14.42 -4.18
N PRO A 76 7.72 15.44 -4.62
CA PRO A 76 6.72 15.28 -5.67
C PRO A 76 7.32 14.59 -6.91
N THR A 77 8.43 15.09 -7.42
CA THR A 77 9.13 14.53 -8.59
C THR A 77 10.00 13.31 -8.28
N GLY A 78 10.05 12.85 -7.03
CA GLY A 78 10.96 11.81 -6.57
C GLY A 78 10.74 10.47 -7.27
N ALA A 79 9.48 10.05 -7.41
CA ALA A 79 9.15 8.81 -8.13
C ALA A 79 9.63 8.83 -9.61
N GLN A 80 9.58 9.98 -10.28
CA GLN A 80 10.09 10.10 -11.66
C GLN A 80 11.62 10.08 -11.71
N ALA A 81 12.29 10.70 -10.75
CA ALA A 81 13.75 10.60 -10.62
C ALA A 81 14.20 9.17 -10.30
N ILE A 82 13.41 8.40 -9.55
CA ILE A 82 13.66 6.97 -9.31
C ILE A 82 13.53 6.15 -10.61
N LYS A 83 12.59 6.51 -11.49
CA LYS A 83 12.45 5.86 -12.79
C LYS A 83 13.68 6.06 -13.67
N SER A 84 14.32 7.24 -13.64
CA SER A 84 15.46 7.53 -14.53
C SER A 84 16.73 6.74 -14.20
N ILE A 85 16.86 6.22 -12.97
CA ILE A 85 18.06 5.46 -12.54
C ILE A 85 17.96 3.96 -12.78
N LEU A 86 16.78 3.44 -13.14
CA LEU A 86 16.57 2.02 -13.38
C LEU A 86 17.51 1.41 -14.43
N PRO A 87 17.88 2.09 -15.54
CA PRO A 87 18.82 1.54 -16.50
C PRO A 87 20.19 1.18 -15.90
N GLY A 88 20.65 1.96 -14.91
CA GLY A 88 21.92 1.73 -14.19
C GLY A 88 21.81 0.82 -12.96
N ALA A 89 20.59 0.41 -12.59
CA ALA A 89 20.35 -0.40 -11.40
C ALA A 89 20.58 -1.90 -11.65
N THR A 90 21.23 -2.57 -10.69
CA THR A 90 21.34 -4.04 -10.65
C THR A 90 19.99 -4.69 -10.36
N LEU A 91 19.87 -6.00 -10.59
CA LEU A 91 18.62 -6.74 -10.32
C LEU A 91 18.17 -6.59 -8.85
N GLN A 92 19.09 -6.74 -7.89
CA GLN A 92 18.78 -6.56 -6.46
C GLN A 92 18.34 -5.13 -6.13
N GLN A 93 18.92 -4.12 -6.80
CA GLN A 93 18.52 -2.73 -6.62
C GLN A 93 17.14 -2.46 -7.21
N ARG A 94 16.80 -3.03 -8.37
CA ARG A 94 15.46 -2.94 -8.98
C ARG A 94 14.40 -3.56 -8.09
N GLU A 95 14.69 -4.71 -7.47
CA GLU A 95 13.80 -5.32 -6.48
C GLU A 95 13.61 -4.41 -5.25
N ALA A 96 14.70 -3.85 -4.71
CA ALA A 96 14.64 -2.93 -3.59
C ALA A 96 13.85 -1.65 -3.92
N ILE A 97 13.98 -1.14 -5.14
CA ILE A 97 13.21 -0.01 -5.65
C ILE A 97 11.71 -0.37 -5.68
N GLY A 98 11.34 -1.52 -6.25
CA GLY A 98 9.94 -1.96 -6.27
C GLY A 98 9.32 -2.06 -4.88
N LYS A 99 10.04 -2.68 -3.93
CA LYS A 99 9.64 -2.76 -2.51
C LYS A 99 9.52 -1.38 -1.86
N GLY A 100 10.46 -0.48 -2.14
CA GLY A 100 10.46 0.88 -1.60
C GLY A 100 9.28 1.72 -2.10
N LEU A 101 8.95 1.61 -3.39
CA LEU A 101 7.80 2.28 -3.98
C LEU A 101 6.48 1.79 -3.37
N TYR A 102 6.35 0.48 -3.11
CA TYR A 102 5.18 -0.05 -2.40
C TYR A 102 5.08 0.48 -0.97
N ARG A 103 6.19 0.49 -0.21
CA ARG A 103 6.22 1.05 1.15
C ARG A 103 5.76 2.51 1.19
N ALA A 104 6.18 3.31 0.20
CA ALA A 104 5.71 4.69 0.09
C ALA A 104 4.19 4.75 -0.14
N VAL A 105 3.67 3.93 -1.06
CA VAL A 105 2.24 3.85 -1.32
C VAL A 105 1.46 3.45 -0.07
N ALA A 106 1.85 2.36 0.58
CA ALA A 106 1.17 1.84 1.76
C ALA A 106 1.14 2.87 2.90
N PHE A 107 2.23 3.62 3.08
CA PHE A 107 2.29 4.68 4.10
C PHE A 107 1.46 5.91 3.71
N CYS A 108 1.49 6.33 2.44
CA CYS A 108 0.80 7.54 2.00
C CYS A 108 -0.68 7.34 1.74
N GLU A 109 -1.16 6.13 1.50
CA GLU A 109 -2.56 5.87 1.19
C GLU A 109 -3.51 6.34 2.30
N ALA A 110 -3.09 6.23 3.57
CA ALA A 110 -3.87 6.71 4.72
C ALA A 110 -3.70 8.21 5.01
N VAL A 111 -2.60 8.83 4.57
CA VAL A 111 -2.23 10.22 4.90
C VAL A 111 -2.59 11.19 3.78
N ASP A 112 -2.18 10.87 2.55
CA ASP A 112 -2.46 11.62 1.33
C ASP A 112 -2.61 10.65 0.14
N PRO A 113 -3.86 10.31 -0.24
CA PRO A 113 -4.12 9.38 -1.32
C PRO A 113 -3.65 9.92 -2.70
N ALA A 114 -3.49 11.24 -2.87
CA ALA A 114 -3.02 11.81 -4.13
C ALA A 114 -1.54 11.44 -4.37
N ILE A 115 -0.72 11.44 -3.32
CA ILE A 115 0.68 10.98 -3.39
C ILE A 115 0.71 9.48 -3.73
N ALA A 116 -0.10 8.66 -3.06
CA ALA A 116 -0.16 7.23 -3.32
C ALA A 116 -0.57 6.93 -4.78
N ILE A 117 -1.59 7.61 -5.31
CA ILE A 117 -2.02 7.47 -6.72
C ILE A 117 -0.90 7.86 -7.68
N ARG A 118 -0.18 8.95 -7.39
CA ARG A 118 0.95 9.40 -8.21
C ARG A 118 2.05 8.33 -8.28
N ILE A 119 2.43 7.76 -7.14
CA ILE A 119 3.46 6.71 -7.08
C ILE A 119 2.96 5.46 -7.84
N LYS A 120 1.71 5.03 -7.63
CA LYS A 120 1.08 3.92 -8.38
C LYS A 120 1.14 4.16 -9.89
N ASN A 121 0.88 5.39 -10.35
CA ASN A 121 0.96 5.74 -11.78
C ASN A 121 2.39 5.69 -12.32
N VAL A 122 3.39 6.12 -11.54
CA VAL A 122 4.79 5.99 -11.93
C VAL A 122 5.17 4.52 -12.07
N VAL A 123 4.81 3.66 -11.11
CA VAL A 123 5.06 2.21 -11.16
C VAL A 123 4.48 1.60 -12.44
N LYS A 124 3.24 1.94 -12.80
CA LYS A 124 2.63 1.50 -14.07
C LYS A 124 3.40 1.98 -15.31
N SER A 125 4.03 3.15 -15.24
CA SER A 125 4.80 3.72 -16.35
C SER A 125 6.24 3.23 -16.46
N ILE A 126 6.78 2.56 -15.43
CA ILE A 126 8.20 2.17 -15.34
C ILE A 126 8.58 1.16 -16.43
N GLY A 127 7.72 0.19 -16.74
CA GLY A 127 7.97 -0.83 -17.77
C GLY A 127 9.04 -1.86 -17.43
N ASP A 128 9.66 -1.78 -16.24
CA ASP A 128 10.62 -2.74 -15.71
C ASP A 128 9.91 -3.88 -14.96
N ASN A 129 9.99 -5.10 -15.50
CA ASN A 129 9.31 -6.27 -14.94
C ASN A 129 9.78 -6.58 -13.51
N VAL A 130 11.06 -6.43 -13.20
CA VAL A 130 11.62 -6.74 -11.87
C VAL A 130 11.06 -5.78 -10.82
N VAL A 131 11.02 -4.50 -11.14
CA VAL A 131 10.43 -3.47 -10.26
C VAL A 131 8.95 -3.73 -10.03
N THR A 132 8.18 -3.97 -11.10
CA THR A 132 6.75 -4.24 -11.01
C THR A 132 6.46 -5.51 -10.21
N HIS A 133 7.20 -6.59 -10.46
CA HIS A 133 7.04 -7.83 -9.72
C HIS A 133 7.37 -7.65 -8.23
N ALA A 134 8.47 -6.98 -7.90
CA ALA A 134 8.84 -6.72 -6.52
C ALA A 134 7.84 -5.81 -5.78
N TYR A 135 7.24 -4.85 -6.49
CA TYR A 135 6.15 -4.02 -5.97
C TYR A 135 4.91 -4.87 -5.63
N LEU A 136 4.42 -5.66 -6.58
CA LEU A 136 3.22 -6.50 -6.40
C LEU A 136 3.44 -7.59 -5.35
N PHE A 137 4.64 -8.16 -5.30
CA PHE A 137 5.01 -9.12 -4.27
C PHE A 137 4.94 -8.48 -2.87
N ALA A 138 5.47 -7.27 -2.70
CA ALA A 138 5.37 -6.53 -1.45
C ALA A 138 3.91 -6.18 -1.07
N GLU A 139 3.08 -5.86 -2.08
CA GLU A 139 1.64 -5.66 -1.92
C GLU A 139 0.94 -6.93 -1.43
N SER A 140 1.24 -8.08 -2.01
CA SER A 140 0.62 -9.36 -1.63
C SER A 140 1.00 -9.86 -0.24
N LEU A 141 2.16 -9.45 0.27
CA LEU A 141 2.64 -9.81 1.60
C LEU A 141 2.10 -8.90 2.71
N SER A 142 1.48 -7.79 2.34
CA SER A 142 0.88 -6.87 3.29
C SER A 142 -0.56 -7.28 3.48
N ASP A 143 -1.00 -7.40 4.74
CA ASP A 143 -2.40 -7.68 5.05
C ASP A 143 -3.28 -6.66 4.32
N PRO A 144 -4.44 -7.09 3.77
CA PRO A 144 -5.35 -6.15 3.11
C PRO A 144 -5.64 -5.01 4.08
N PRO A 145 -5.70 -3.75 3.60
CA PRO A 145 -6.14 -2.65 4.43
C PRO A 145 -7.47 -3.09 5.06
N ILE A 146 -7.57 -3.01 6.39
CA ILE A 146 -8.77 -3.39 7.14
C ILE A 146 -9.90 -2.56 6.58
N ASP A 147 -10.66 -3.17 5.68
CA ASP A 147 -11.85 -2.61 5.10
C ASP A 147 -12.87 -2.60 6.24
N ASN A 148 -13.11 -1.43 6.83
CA ASN A 148 -14.18 -1.22 7.81
C ASN A 148 -15.57 -1.26 7.13
N SER A 149 -15.75 -2.17 6.18
CA SER A 149 -17.02 -2.44 5.53
C SER A 149 -17.72 -3.58 6.27
N PRO A 150 -19.00 -3.43 6.65
CA PRO A 150 -19.73 -4.49 7.35
C PRO A 150 -19.79 -5.78 6.51
N PRO A 151 -19.74 -6.97 7.13
CA PRO A 151 -19.56 -8.22 6.42
C PRO A 151 -20.72 -8.50 5.47
N GLN A 152 -20.45 -8.44 4.16
CA GLN A 152 -21.38 -8.96 3.16
C GLN A 152 -21.36 -10.49 3.22
N SER A 153 -22.45 -11.03 3.74
CA SER A 153 -22.70 -12.45 3.84
C SER A 153 -22.77 -13.07 2.45
N LEU A 154 -21.75 -13.85 2.06
CA LEU A 154 -21.74 -14.68 0.86
C LEU A 154 -22.82 -15.78 0.96
N THR A 155 -24.02 -15.47 0.50
CA THR A 155 -25.05 -16.47 0.19
C THR A 155 -25.06 -16.77 -1.31
N LYS A 156 -25.23 -18.05 -1.62
CA LYS A 156 -25.42 -18.69 -2.93
C LYS A 156 -24.18 -18.89 -3.82
N ARG A 157 -23.53 -20.04 -3.62
CA ARG A 157 -23.10 -20.90 -4.74
C ARG A 157 -24.00 -22.13 -4.77
N THR A 158 -24.99 -22.12 -5.66
CA THR A 158 -25.57 -23.36 -6.20
C THR A 158 -24.54 -23.90 -7.19
N SER A 159 -23.79 -24.93 -6.81
CA SER A 159 -23.01 -25.73 -7.76
C SER A 159 -23.53 -27.16 -7.67
N ALA A 160 -24.15 -27.59 -8.76
CA ALA A 160 -24.65 -28.94 -8.95
C ALA A 160 -23.50 -29.95 -8.88
N GLN A 161 -23.73 -31.02 -8.10
CA GLN A 161 -22.95 -32.25 -8.02
C GLN A 161 -23.51 -33.27 -9.05
N PRO A 162 -22.73 -34.22 -9.59
CA PRO A 162 -22.66 -35.58 -9.00
C PRO A 162 -21.31 -36.32 -9.31
N PRO A 163 -21.07 -37.61 -8.96
CA PRO A 163 -21.83 -38.59 -8.16
C PRO A 163 -21.03 -39.29 -7.01
N VAL A 164 -21.75 -39.58 -5.91
CA VAL A 164 -21.91 -40.86 -5.16
C VAL A 164 -20.71 -41.79 -4.81
N ARG A 165 -20.66 -42.11 -3.49
CA ARG A 165 -20.01 -43.20 -2.71
C ARG A 165 -18.51 -43.02 -2.42
N GLU A 166 -18.00 -43.07 -1.19
CA GLU A 166 -18.25 -43.94 -0.02
C GLU A 166 -18.28 -43.08 1.28
N ARG A 167 -19.29 -43.08 2.16
CA ARG A 167 -19.67 -44.02 3.24
C ARG A 167 -18.55 -44.37 4.26
N GLY A 168 -18.60 -43.68 5.41
CA GLY A 168 -17.92 -43.99 6.69
C GLY A 168 -17.12 -42.78 7.19
N LEU A 169 -17.34 -42.12 8.32
CA LEU A 169 -18.04 -42.40 9.57
C LEU A 169 -18.74 -41.11 10.03
N ILE A 170 -20.03 -41.22 10.31
CA ILE A 170 -20.88 -40.11 10.76
C ILE A 170 -20.60 -39.91 12.25
N GLY A 171 -20.04 -38.76 12.64
CA GLY A 171 -20.22 -38.25 14.00
C GLY A 171 -21.60 -37.61 14.08
N GLU A 172 -22.49 -38.17 14.88
CA GLU A 172 -23.83 -37.63 15.13
C GLU A 172 -23.76 -36.22 15.74
N PRO A 173 -24.58 -35.26 15.26
CA PRO A 173 -24.82 -34.02 15.99
C PRO A 173 -25.75 -34.31 17.18
N SER A 174 -25.22 -34.28 18.40
CA SER A 174 -26.03 -34.36 19.63
C SER A 174 -26.75 -33.02 19.87
N LEU A 175 -28.06 -33.08 20.12
CA LEU A 175 -29.01 -31.96 20.03
C LEU A 175 -29.26 -31.25 21.39
N THR A 176 -28.29 -31.20 22.30
CA THR A 176 -28.56 -30.80 23.70
C THR A 176 -27.61 -29.79 24.35
N ASP A 177 -26.73 -29.07 23.62
CA ASP A 177 -26.07 -27.89 24.22
C ASP A 177 -25.39 -26.96 23.18
N PRO A 178 -25.99 -25.82 22.79
CA PRO A 178 -25.37 -24.86 21.89
C PRO A 178 -24.37 -23.97 22.66
N GLY A 179 -23.26 -24.55 23.11
CA GLY A 179 -22.26 -23.79 23.87
C GLY A 179 -20.95 -24.49 24.21
N SER A 180 -20.78 -25.78 23.92
CA SER A 180 -19.55 -26.51 24.24
C SER A 180 -18.85 -27.02 22.99
N LEU A 181 -18.10 -26.14 22.32
CA LEU A 181 -17.07 -26.59 21.38
C LEU A 181 -15.89 -27.14 22.20
N LYS A 182 -15.97 -28.41 22.60
CA LYS A 182 -14.80 -29.14 23.09
C LYS A 182 -13.86 -29.36 21.91
N LEU A 183 -12.87 -28.47 21.79
CA LEU A 183 -11.71 -28.67 20.94
C LEU A 183 -11.00 -29.94 21.41
N ALA A 184 -11.04 -31.00 20.60
CA ALA A 184 -10.28 -32.20 20.90
C ALA A 184 -8.79 -31.85 20.82
N ASP A 185 -8.09 -31.98 21.95
CA ASP A 185 -6.65 -31.73 22.04
C ASP A 185 -5.89 -32.75 21.16
N PRO A 186 -5.17 -32.30 20.12
CA PRO A 186 -4.49 -33.18 19.18
C PRO A 186 -3.21 -33.82 19.77
N PHE A 187 -2.82 -33.48 21.01
CA PHE A 187 -1.61 -34.00 21.65
C PHE A 187 -1.88 -35.02 22.76
N ARG A 188 -2.90 -35.90 22.60
CA ARG A 188 -3.05 -37.01 23.55
C ARG A 188 -1.91 -38.03 23.38
N PRO A 189 -1.29 -38.51 24.49
CA PRO A 189 -0.29 -39.58 24.43
C PRO A 189 -0.89 -40.86 23.86
N ILE A 190 -0.05 -41.65 23.18
CA ILE A 190 -0.40 -42.81 22.31
C ILE A 190 -1.06 -43.97 23.08
N ASP A 191 -1.12 -43.92 24.40
CA ASP A 191 -1.47 -45.03 25.27
C ASP A 191 -2.99 -45.30 25.35
N ALA A 192 -3.82 -44.49 24.69
CA ALA A 192 -5.28 -44.54 24.79
C ALA A 192 -5.99 -45.34 23.68
N TRP A 193 -5.30 -46.25 23.00
CA TRP A 193 -5.91 -47.21 22.07
C TRP A 193 -5.92 -48.61 22.70
N LYS A 194 -6.94 -48.90 23.50
CA LYS A 194 -7.33 -50.26 23.88
C LYS A 194 -8.80 -50.47 23.57
#